data_AF-A0A328F9P0-F1
#
_entry.id   AF-A0A328F9P0-F1
#
_cell.length_a   1.000
_cell.length_b   1.000
_cell.length_c   1.000
_cell.angle_alpha   90.00
_cell.angle_beta   90.00
_cell.angle_gamma   90.00
#
_symmetry.space_group_name_H-M   'P 1'
#
loop_
_entity.id
_entity.type
_entity.pdbx_description
1 polymer ?
#
loop_
_entity_poly.entity_id
_entity_poly.type
_entity_poly.pdbx_seq_one_letter_code
_entity_poly.pdbx_strand_id
1 'polypeptide(L)'
;MTGNFASLALARLYEKQGYMDDALEIYKTIDTSRNPDAENVLDAISRLEVQKQTVDTKESLKEPGHDSINPDQVQDTTKEARMAHLLEVWLRLIVMQKRVDIFKTIKARL
;
A
#
# COMPACT_ATOMS: atom_id res chain seq x y z
N MET A 1 -10.12 -20.68 15.67
CA MET A 1 -8.99 -20.86 14.74
C MET A 1 -9.20 -19.94 13.56
N THR A 2 -8.74 -18.69 13.66
CA THR A 2 -8.72 -17.75 12.54
C THR A 2 -7.56 -18.16 11.64
N GLY A 3 -7.88 -18.77 10.50
CA GLY A 3 -6.89 -19.07 9.48
C GLY A 3 -6.37 -17.74 8.94
N ASN A 4 -5.21 -17.30 9.43
CA ASN A 4 -4.56 -16.10 8.96
C ASN A 4 -4.14 -16.34 7.50
N PHE A 5 -4.84 -15.69 6.56
CA PHE A 5 -4.45 -15.62 5.15
C PHE A 5 -3.25 -14.68 4.96
N ALA A 6 -2.29 -14.73 5.88
CA ALA A 6 -1.03 -13.99 5.80
C ALA A 6 -0.21 -14.60 4.67
N SER A 7 -0.37 -14.04 3.47
CA SER A 7 0.34 -14.44 2.29
C SER A 7 1.44 -13.43 1.99
N LEU A 8 2.60 -13.94 1.58
CA LEU A 8 3.75 -13.14 1.17
C LEU A 8 3.41 -12.18 0.01
N ALA A 9 2.47 -12.57 -0.87
CA ALA A 9 1.96 -11.71 -1.93
C ALA A 9 1.20 -10.49 -1.40
N LEU A 10 0.47 -10.65 -0.29
CA LEU A 10 -0.25 -9.56 0.36
C LEU A 10 0.73 -8.56 0.96
N ALA A 11 1.73 -9.03 1.73
CA ALA A 11 2.74 -8.15 2.32
C ALA A 11 3.48 -7.32 1.25
N ARG A 12 3.86 -7.95 0.12
CA ARG A 12 4.48 -7.26 -1.03
C ARG A 12 3.56 -6.23 -1.69
N LEU A 13 2.26 -6.49 -1.72
CA LEU A 13 1.30 -5.55 -2.27
C LEU A 13 1.20 -4.30 -1.39
N TYR A 14 1.14 -4.46 -0.07
CA TYR A 14 1.13 -3.34 0.87
C TYR A 14 2.45 -2.55 0.85
N GLU A 15 3.59 -3.23 0.72
CA GLU A 15 4.91 -2.59 0.52
C GLU A 15 4.91 -1.71 -0.75
N LYS A 16 4.38 -2.21 -1.87
CA LYS A 16 4.27 -1.44 -3.13
C LYS A 16 3.30 -0.27 -3.05
N GLN A 17 2.27 -0.37 -2.22
CA GLN A 17 1.29 0.68 -2.00
C GLN A 17 1.77 1.74 -0.99
N GLY A 18 2.92 1.51 -0.33
CA GLY A 18 3.49 2.43 0.66
C GLY A 18 2.92 2.27 2.07
N TYR A 19 2.08 1.27 2.31
CA TYR A 19 1.55 0.93 3.64
C TYR A 19 2.55 0.05 4.39
N MET A 20 3.65 0.68 4.83
CA MET A 20 4.82 -0.03 5.38
C MET A 20 4.54 -0.69 6.74
N ASP A 21 3.74 -0.06 7.60
CA ASP A 21 3.41 -0.61 8.92
C ASP A 21 2.54 -1.88 8.80
N ASP A 22 1.49 -1.81 7.97
CA ASP A 22 0.61 -2.95 7.69
C ASP A 22 1.39 -4.08 6.99
N ALA A 23 2.29 -3.75 6.05
CA ALA A 23 3.15 -4.73 5.41
C ALA A 23 4.06 -5.43 6.42
N LEU A 24 4.66 -4.68 7.35
CA LEU A 24 5.53 -5.21 8.40
C LEU A 24 4.77 -6.15 9.35
N GLU A 25 3.55 -5.77 9.74
CA GLU A 25 2.68 -6.63 10.56
C GLU A 25 2.40 -7.96 9.86
N ILE A 26 2.05 -7.90 8.58
CA ILE A 26 1.79 -9.12 7.79
C ILE A 26 3.08 -9.96 7.67
N TYR A 27 4.23 -9.35 7.39
CA TYR A 27 5.51 -10.09 7.33
C TYR A 27 5.84 -10.77 8.66
N LYS A 28 5.57 -10.14 9.80
CA LYS A 28 5.79 -10.72 11.15
C LYS A 28 4.85 -11.89 11.45
N THR A 29 3.67 -11.93 10.82
CA THR A 29 2.72 -13.05 10.96
C THR A 29 3.05 -14.26 10.08
N ILE A 30 3.95 -14.10 9.10
CA ILE A 30 4.38 -15.22 8.24
C ILE A 30 5.35 -16.10 9.04
N ASP A 31 5.01 -17.38 9.18
CA ASP A 31 5.86 -18.37 9.85
C ASP A 31 7.07 -18.73 8.96
N THR A 32 8.20 -18.10 9.27
CA THR A 32 9.50 -18.29 8.61
C THR A 32 10.02 -19.73 8.71
N SER A 33 9.52 -20.56 9.64
CA SER A 33 9.99 -21.93 9.82
C SER A 33 9.50 -22.92 8.76
N ARG A 34 8.42 -22.60 8.05
CA ARG A 34 7.76 -23.48 7.05
C ARG A 34 7.83 -22.96 5.62
N ASN A 35 8.42 -21.79 5.39
CA ASN A 35 8.41 -21.11 4.11
C ASN A 35 9.77 -21.25 3.39
N PRO A 36 9.83 -21.74 2.14
CA PRO A 36 11.07 -21.76 1.36
C PRO A 36 11.63 -20.35 1.07
N ASP A 37 10.80 -19.31 1.15
CA ASP A 37 11.17 -17.89 0.99
C ASP A 37 11.46 -17.19 2.34
N ALA A 38 11.77 -17.95 3.39
CA ALA A 38 12.09 -17.45 4.73
C ALA A 38 13.13 -16.32 4.74
N GLU A 39 14.20 -16.45 3.96
CA GLU A 39 15.26 -15.44 3.88
C GLU A 39 14.76 -14.13 3.27
N ASN A 40 13.90 -14.21 2.25
CA ASN A 40 13.29 -13.04 1.60
C ASN A 40 12.34 -12.29 2.56
N VAL A 41 11.65 -13.02 3.44
CA VAL A 41 10.78 -12.42 4.47
C VAL A 41 11.61 -11.70 5.52
N LEU A 42 12.70 -12.31 6.00
CA LEU A 42 13.59 -11.69 6.99
C LEU A 42 14.31 -10.45 6.44
N ASP A 43 14.73 -10.49 5.18
CA ASP A 43 15.31 -9.32 4.51
C ASP A 43 14.28 -8.18 4.37
N ALA A 44 13.04 -8.50 3.98
CA ALA A 44 11.96 -7.51 3.89
C ALA A 44 11.63 -6.89 5.25
N ILE A 45 11.55 -7.69 6.32
CA ILE A 45 11.36 -7.20 7.70
C ILE A 45 12.52 -6.28 8.09
N SER A 46 13.77 -6.68 7.86
CA SER A 46 14.94 -5.88 8.21
C SER A 46 14.96 -4.53 7.47
N ARG A 47 14.65 -4.53 6.17
CA ARG A 47 14.51 -3.31 5.36
C ARG A 47 13.42 -2.38 5.89
N LEU A 48 12.25 -2.93 6.21
CA LEU A 48 11.11 -2.16 6.72
C LEU A 48 11.35 -1.63 8.13
N GLU A 49 12.03 -2.37 9.01
CA GLU A 49 12.39 -1.90 10.34
C GLU A 49 13.44 -0.80 10.30
N VAL A 50 14.47 -0.91 9.45
CA VAL A 50 15.43 0.17 9.23
C VAL A 50 14.73 1.42 8.69
N GLN A 51 13.81 1.26 7.73
CA GLN A 51 13.03 2.37 7.19
C GLN A 51 12.17 3.04 8.27
N LYS A 52 11.47 2.24 9.09
CA LYS A 52 10.70 2.76 10.23
C LYS A 52 11.58 3.52 11.22
N GLN A 53 12.75 2.98 11.55
CA GLN A 53 13.68 3.62 12.47
C GLN A 53 14.24 4.93 11.91
N THR A 54 14.42 5.04 10.58
CA THR A 54 14.78 6.33 9.95
C THR A 54 13.64 7.35 9.92
N VAL A 55 12.37 6.91 9.93
CA VAL A 55 11.19 7.79 10.01
C VAL A 55 10.98 8.27 11.44
N ASP A 56 11.03 7.37 12.43
CA ASP A 56 10.93 7.71 13.86
C ASP A 56 12.12 8.60 14.32
N THR A 57 13.32 8.34 13.80
CA THR A 57 14.51 9.18 14.08
C THR A 57 14.40 10.54 13.38
N LYS A 58 13.77 10.64 12.21
CA LYS A 58 13.47 11.92 11.55
C LYS A 58 12.33 12.70 12.20
N GLU A 59 11.44 12.04 12.92
CA GLU A 59 10.35 12.69 13.66
C GLU A 59 10.82 13.24 15.00
N SER A 60 11.81 12.61 15.65
CA SER A 60 12.47 13.14 16.85
C SER A 60 13.45 14.30 16.58
N LEU A 61 13.86 14.50 15.33
CA LEU A 61 14.81 15.54 14.91
C LEU A 61 14.17 16.64 14.03
N LYS A 62 13.03 17.20 14.45
CA LYS A 62 12.56 18.48 13.90
C LYS A 62 12.93 19.64 14.82
N GLU A 63 14.15 20.15 14.61
CA GLU A 63 14.50 21.58 14.39
C GLU A 63 16.03 21.78 14.57
N PRO A 64 16.66 22.81 13.96
CA PRO A 64 16.51 23.30 12.60
C PRO A 64 17.86 23.32 11.86
N GLY A 65 17.88 23.09 10.54
CA GLY A 65 18.99 23.51 9.69
C GLY A 65 19.57 22.46 8.76
N HIS A 66 19.50 22.77 7.46
CA HIS A 66 20.33 22.31 6.34
C HIS A 66 20.31 20.79 6.03
N ASP A 67 20.25 20.30 4.80
CA ASP A 67 20.27 20.91 3.48
C ASP A 67 19.78 19.87 2.46
N SER A 68 19.19 20.38 1.37
CA SER A 68 19.15 19.77 0.03
C SER A 68 18.68 18.30 -0.10
N ILE A 69 17.37 18.10 -0.20
CA ILE A 69 16.83 17.12 -1.16
C ILE A 69 15.77 17.86 -1.97
N ASN A 70 15.97 17.91 -3.28
CA ASN A 70 15.10 18.59 -4.23
C ASN A 70 13.62 18.22 -4.00
N PRO A 71 12.73 19.19 -3.75
CA PRO A 71 11.30 18.94 -3.51
C PRO A 71 10.53 18.45 -4.76
N ASP A 72 11.15 18.46 -5.94
CA ASP A 72 10.45 18.21 -7.21
C ASP A 72 10.12 16.72 -7.44
N GLN A 73 11.02 15.80 -7.08
CA GLN A 73 10.84 14.36 -7.38
C GLN A 73 9.82 13.66 -6.46
N VAL A 74 9.68 14.12 -5.22
CA VAL A 74 8.70 13.59 -4.25
C VAL A 74 7.29 14.11 -4.56
N GLN A 75 7.19 15.31 -5.14
CA GLN A 75 5.91 15.85 -5.57
C GLN A 75 5.35 15.14 -6.79
N ASP A 76 6.18 14.77 -7.76
CA ASP A 76 5.71 14.16 -9.01
C ASP A 76 5.10 12.78 -8.79
N THR A 77 5.77 11.93 -8.03
CA THR A 77 5.24 10.61 -7.63
C THR A 77 3.93 10.71 -6.84
N THR A 78 3.77 11.75 -6.01
CA THR A 78 2.53 12.00 -5.26
C THR A 78 1.41 12.51 -6.18
N LYS A 79 1.72 13.34 -7.19
CA LYS A 79 0.74 13.84 -8.17
C LYS A 79 0.26 12.72 -9.08
N GLU A 80 1.16 11.85 -9.54
CA GLU A 80 0.83 10.67 -10.34
C GLU A 80 -0.03 9.67 -9.56
N ALA A 81 0.32 9.39 -8.29
CA ALA A 81 -0.49 8.53 -7.44
C ALA A 81 -1.91 9.11 -7.21
N ARG A 82 -2.03 10.43 -7.03
CA ARG A 82 -3.34 11.10 -6.93
C ARG A 82 -4.13 11.00 -8.23
N MET A 83 -3.48 11.17 -9.38
CA MET A 83 -4.13 11.04 -10.69
C MET A 83 -4.61 9.60 -10.93
N ALA A 84 -3.80 8.60 -10.61
CA ALA A 84 -4.18 7.19 -10.71
C ALA A 84 -5.40 6.88 -9.82
N HIS A 85 -5.42 7.38 -8.58
CA HIS A 85 -6.54 7.21 -7.67
C HIS A 85 -7.83 7.86 -8.20
N LEU A 86 -7.74 9.08 -8.74
CA LEU A 86 -8.89 9.76 -9.34
C LEU A 86 -9.43 8.98 -10.55
N LEU A 87 -8.55 8.43 -11.39
CA LEU A 87 -8.94 7.61 -12.53
C LEU A 87 -9.65 6.32 -12.09
N GLU A 88 -9.18 5.67 -11.03
CA GLU A 88 -9.82 4.47 -10.47
C GLU A 88 -11.23 4.78 -9.96
N VAL A 89 -11.39 5.86 -9.20
CA VAL A 89 -12.69 6.32 -8.70
C VAL A 89 -13.64 6.64 -9.85
N TRP A 90 -13.14 7.33 -10.88
CA TRP A 90 -13.91 7.63 -12.10
C TRP A 90 -14.38 6.36 -12.81
N LEU A 91 -13.50 5.38 -12.99
CA LEU A 91 -13.84 4.12 -13.63
C LEU A 91 -14.94 3.38 -12.85
N ARG A 92 -14.81 3.35 -11.52
CA ARG A 92 -15.80 2.74 -10.64
C ARG A 92 -17.17 3.43 -10.74
N LEU A 93 -17.20 4.75 -10.83
CA LEU A 93 -18.43 5.53 -11.02
C LEU A 93 -19.10 5.22 -12.36
N ILE A 94 -18.33 5.18 -13.46
CA ILE A 94 -18.86 4.85 -14.79
C ILE A 94 -19.46 3.43 -14.79
N VAL A 95 -18.74 2.46 -14.22
CA VAL A 95 -19.23 1.08 -14.12
C VAL A 95 -20.52 1.02 -13.29
N MET A 96 -20.58 1.71 -12.15
CA MET A 96 -21.81 1.75 -11.36
C MET A 96 -22.97 2.41 -12.09
N GLN A 97 -22.73 3.50 -12.80
CA GLN A 97 -23.76 4.14 -13.63
C GLN A 97 -24.32 3.17 -14.66
N LYS A 98 -23.44 2.47 -15.40
CA LYS A 98 -23.87 1.46 -16.38
C LYS A 98 -24.68 0.32 -15.75
N ARG A 99 -24.26 -0.17 -14.58
CA ARG A 99 -25.01 -1.21 -13.86
C ARG A 99 -26.39 -0.73 -13.43
N VAL A 100 -26.50 0.51 -12.96
CA VAL A 100 -27.79 1.12 -12.60
C VAL A 100 -28.69 1.29 -13.82
N ASP A 101 -28.15 1.72 -14.95
CA ASP A 101 -28.94 1.87 -16.19
C ASP A 101 -29.45 0.53 -16.72
N ILE A 102 -28.63 -0.52 -16.65
CA ILE A 102 -29.05 -1.90 -16.97
C ILE A 102 -30.18 -2.33 -16.02
N PHE A 103 -30.03 -2.09 -14.72
CA PHE A 103 -31.06 -2.43 -13.74
C PHE A 103 -32.37 -1.68 -13.99
N LYS A 104 -32.32 -0.39 -14.30
CA LYS A 104 -33.50 0.40 -14.70
C LYS A 104 -34.16 -0.17 -15.95
N THR A 105 -33.37 -0.55 -16.95
CA THR A 105 -33.86 -1.13 -18.21
C THR A 105 -34.57 -2.47 -17.97
N ILE A 106 -34.03 -3.31 -17.09
CA ILE A 106 -34.66 -4.58 -16.69
C ILE A 106 -35.96 -4.29 -15.93
N LYS A 107 -35.92 -3.38 -14.94
CA LYS A 107 -37.10 -3.01 -14.14
C LYS A 107 -38.23 -2.41 -14.99
N ALA A 108 -37.91 -1.65 -16.04
CA ALA A 108 -38.92 -1.06 -16.93
C ALA A 108 -39.57 -2.09 -17.87
N ARG A 109 -38.98 -3.27 -18.03
CA ARG A 109 -39.52 -4.37 -18.85
C ARG A 109 -40.30 -5.41 -18.04
N LEU A 110 -40.25 -5.33 -16.71
CA LEU A 110 -40.99 -6.19 -15.77
C LEU A 110 -42.27 -5.46 -15.34
#